data_AF-A0A2E3LUL4-F1
#
_entry.id   AF-A0A2E3LUL4-F1
#
_cell.length_a   1.000
_cell.length_b   1.000
_cell.length_c   1.000
_cell.angle_alpha   90.00
_cell.angle_beta   90.00
_cell.angle_gamma   90.00
#
_symmetry.space_group_name_H-M   'P 1'
#
loop_
_entity.id
_entity.type
_entity.pdbx_description
1 polymer ?
#
loop_
_entity_poly.entity_id
_entity_poly.type
_entity_poly.pdbx_seq_one_letter_code
_entity_poly.pdbx_strand_id
1 'polypeptide(L)'
;MSTYSEVWKIVGKKKAEKISCKNLDQGNANLEEALKKISYSKPLLSSFLVCFIGLFFYLYPPQNPLVDFLKYWCVLQAISVSLNIKEQCTFYAWWSKSGLSDSHRRGLSTNGFPFLGFISFPRLSSFAFFLLSLTYILLLLTCAFLSSSQYIGGLLLITSCVSLSYFASIWAERSGSYHRECVAIAVFLYLAFSPDFYGRENTWPWICAFIKAHLASIYLAGGLQKLACSFIKKKCWFFYTPHTLTWIGMWAKPYYLEVQKFFLRRPYLLATGGFFVLLLELFLFVQFWVGVEVNAAMAIALLAFHTGVFLLQGIDYLTFWCPVFILWFLPSGELNLYALEWTDYLYLLPAFSLCAAQVIYALTFLENCNINIPPFTCCPMFANVLEIKEQSPQYYVMWDMRSPIAFERMEWIYPYIKVESGLGLVESDLSKLPFHFVGFGFYATPDKLPHLQQSYFRRDLVDEGSFFLYTNLRLNSSLIDELRSLSSYLHEDKSLSSQYDRAFLEDLINRYEKCIGLFFVSCCKAAYVAIED
;
A
#
# COMPACT_ATOMS: atom_id res chain seq x y z
N MET A 1 29.43 -13.84 0.09
CA MET A 1 28.86 -15.05 0.73
C MET A 1 29.82 -15.70 1.75
N SER A 2 31.09 -15.30 1.88
CA SER A 2 32.05 -15.92 2.83
C SER A 2 32.08 -15.31 4.25
N THR A 3 31.48 -14.15 4.49
CA THR A 3 31.54 -13.45 5.80
C THR A 3 30.53 -13.94 6.83
N TYR A 4 29.44 -14.61 6.42
CA TYR A 4 28.45 -15.17 7.37
C TYR A 4 28.90 -16.52 7.97
N SER A 5 29.78 -17.27 7.29
CA SER A 5 30.21 -18.60 7.76
C SER A 5 31.24 -18.54 8.90
N GLU A 6 32.09 -17.49 8.94
CA GLU A 6 33.10 -17.35 10.00
C GLU A 6 32.51 -16.87 11.33
N VAL A 7 31.44 -16.07 11.31
CA VAL A 7 30.76 -15.59 12.54
C VAL A 7 30.13 -16.75 13.31
N TRP A 8 29.54 -17.73 12.61
CA TRP A 8 28.97 -18.92 13.24
C TRP A 8 30.03 -19.91 13.77
N LYS A 9 31.24 -19.94 13.18
CA LYS A 9 32.37 -20.72 13.70
C LYS A 9 32.93 -20.16 15.02
N ILE A 10 32.82 -18.84 15.24
CA ILE A 10 33.20 -18.21 16.51
C ILE A 10 32.14 -18.47 17.60
N VAL A 11 30.86 -18.50 17.23
CA VAL A 11 29.74 -18.80 18.15
C VAL A 11 29.73 -20.28 18.56
N GLY A 12 30.05 -21.20 17.63
CA GLY A 12 30.08 -22.65 17.91
C GLY A 12 31.21 -23.11 18.86
N LYS A 13 32.21 -22.27 19.15
CA LYS A 13 33.33 -22.60 20.05
C LYS A 13 33.23 -22.01 21.46
N LYS A 14 32.23 -21.17 21.74
CA LYS A 14 31.93 -20.66 23.09
C LYS A 14 30.64 -21.26 23.63
N LYS A 15 30.69 -22.53 24.02
CA LYS A 15 29.62 -23.15 24.82
C LYS A 15 30.05 -23.11 26.30
N ALA A 16 29.12 -22.70 27.16
CA ALA A 16 29.13 -22.85 28.62
C ALA A 16 29.78 -21.75 29.49
N GLU A 17 29.66 -20.47 29.13
CA GLU A 17 29.69 -19.41 30.16
C GLU A 17 28.53 -18.43 29.97
N LYS A 18 28.02 -18.01 31.12
CA LYS A 18 26.82 -17.21 31.39
C LYS A 18 26.93 -15.81 30.76
N ILE A 19 26.86 -15.71 29.44
CA ILE A 19 26.76 -14.44 28.73
C ILE A 19 25.32 -13.97 28.89
N SER A 20 25.10 -13.05 29.82
CA SER A 20 23.87 -12.27 29.95
C SER A 20 23.50 -11.70 28.57
N CYS A 21 22.29 -11.98 28.07
CA CYS A 21 21.77 -11.53 26.77
C CYS A 21 22.00 -10.04 26.48
N LYS A 22 22.14 -9.19 27.51
CA LYS A 22 22.36 -7.74 27.39
C LYS A 22 23.49 -7.30 26.45
N ASN A 23 24.59 -8.05 26.31
CA ASN A 23 25.77 -7.57 25.58
C ASN A 23 25.85 -8.03 24.11
N LEU A 24 25.15 -9.10 23.73
CA LEU A 24 25.02 -9.53 22.33
C LEU A 24 23.88 -8.78 21.61
N ASP A 25 22.87 -8.33 22.38
CA ASP A 25 21.73 -7.59 21.86
C ASP A 25 22.12 -6.20 21.33
N GLN A 26 23.01 -5.46 22.00
CA GLN A 26 23.28 -4.06 21.63
C GLN A 26 24.10 -3.86 20.34
N GLY A 27 25.06 -4.74 20.04
CA GLY A 27 25.94 -4.59 18.87
C GLY A 27 25.27 -4.98 17.54
N ASN A 28 24.53 -6.09 17.54
CA ASN A 28 23.79 -6.56 16.36
C ASN A 28 22.47 -5.80 16.16
N ALA A 29 21.79 -5.37 17.22
CA ALA A 29 20.59 -4.54 17.10
C ALA A 29 20.89 -3.22 16.38
N ASN A 30 22.04 -2.58 16.66
CA ASN A 30 22.40 -1.32 16.01
C ASN A 30 22.63 -1.46 14.49
N LEU A 31 23.23 -2.57 14.03
CA LEU A 31 23.46 -2.81 12.60
C LEU A 31 22.16 -3.23 11.90
N GLU A 32 21.34 -4.06 12.54
CA GLU A 32 20.05 -4.49 12.00
C GLU A 32 19.04 -3.34 11.95
N GLU A 33 19.06 -2.45 12.96
CA GLU A 33 18.30 -1.20 13.00
C GLU A 33 18.80 -0.21 11.93
N ALA A 34 20.11 -0.11 11.69
CA ALA A 34 20.67 0.71 10.63
C ALA A 34 20.28 0.19 9.22
N LEU A 35 20.33 -1.13 9.00
CA LEU A 35 19.91 -1.75 7.73
C LEU A 35 18.39 -1.63 7.50
N LYS A 36 17.58 -1.69 8.57
CA LYS A 36 16.14 -1.41 8.51
C LYS A 36 15.85 0.04 8.15
N LYS A 37 16.57 1.00 8.75
CA LYS A 37 16.47 2.43 8.39
C LYS A 37 16.80 2.68 6.91
N ILE A 38 17.72 1.90 6.32
CA ILE A 38 18.05 1.98 4.88
C ILE A 38 16.94 1.38 4.00
N SER A 39 16.28 0.29 4.42
CA SER A 39 15.18 -0.30 3.64
C SER A 39 13.95 0.62 3.59
N TYR A 40 13.60 1.26 4.71
CA TYR A 40 12.43 2.12 4.82
C TYR A 40 12.62 3.54 4.24
N SER A 41 13.85 3.93 3.89
CA SER A 41 14.11 5.22 3.26
C SER A 41 13.88 5.24 1.74
N LYS A 42 13.77 4.06 1.09
CA LYS A 42 13.55 3.98 -0.37
C LYS A 42 12.28 4.71 -0.85
N PRO A 43 11.12 4.59 -0.18
CA PRO A 43 9.92 5.34 -0.57
C PRO A 43 10.09 6.87 -0.42
N LEU A 44 10.79 7.32 0.63
CA LEU A 44 11.08 8.73 0.85
C LEU A 44 12.03 9.30 -0.23
N LEU A 45 13.00 8.49 -0.67
CA LEU A 45 13.88 8.85 -1.79
C LEU A 45 13.07 9.10 -3.08
N SER A 46 12.07 8.24 -3.39
CA SER A 46 11.20 8.46 -4.55
C SER A 46 10.49 9.82 -4.49
N SER A 47 9.90 10.15 -3.34
CA SER A 47 9.22 11.45 -3.15
C SER A 47 10.17 12.64 -3.28
N PHE A 48 11.36 12.52 -2.70
CA PHE A 48 12.41 13.53 -2.81
C PHE A 48 12.82 13.75 -4.27
N LEU A 49 13.00 12.67 -5.04
CA LEU A 49 13.34 12.75 -6.47
C LEU A 49 12.22 13.42 -7.28
N VAL A 50 10.94 13.13 -6.99
CA VAL A 50 9.81 13.80 -7.65
C VAL A 50 9.83 15.31 -7.36
N CYS A 51 10.01 15.72 -6.10
CA CYS A 51 10.12 17.14 -5.74
C CYS A 51 11.31 17.82 -6.41
N PHE A 52 12.47 17.14 -6.43
CA PHE A 52 13.69 17.68 -7.04
C PHE A 52 13.52 17.90 -8.54
N ILE A 53 12.97 16.92 -9.26
CA ILE A 53 12.69 17.06 -10.69
C ILE A 53 11.60 18.10 -10.95
N GLY A 54 10.57 18.15 -10.10
CA GLY A 54 9.53 19.17 -10.18
C GLY A 54 10.07 20.59 -10.02
N LEU A 55 10.97 20.80 -9.04
CA LEU A 55 11.69 22.06 -8.87
C LEU A 55 12.56 22.38 -10.08
N PHE A 56 13.24 21.38 -10.65
CA PHE A 56 14.02 21.54 -11.87
C PHE A 56 13.13 22.03 -13.03
N PHE A 57 11.95 21.44 -13.25
CA PHE A 57 11.01 21.90 -14.28
C PHE A 57 10.46 23.30 -14.02
N TYR A 58 10.25 23.66 -12.75
CA TYR A 58 9.83 25.00 -12.39
C TYR A 58 10.90 26.05 -12.71
N LEU A 59 12.17 25.74 -12.44
CA LEU A 59 13.30 26.63 -12.71
C LEU A 59 13.71 26.64 -14.20
N TYR A 60 13.52 25.51 -14.89
CA TYR A 60 13.88 25.29 -16.27
C TYR A 60 12.69 24.66 -17.01
N PRO A 61 11.73 25.48 -17.47
CA PRO A 61 10.54 24.99 -18.15
C PRO A 61 10.90 24.09 -19.34
N PRO A 62 10.27 22.91 -19.46
CA PRO A 62 10.58 21.95 -20.51
C PRO A 62 10.19 22.49 -21.88
N GLN A 63 11.03 22.19 -22.89
CA GLN A 63 10.74 22.55 -24.28
C GLN A 63 9.62 21.68 -24.86
N ASN A 64 9.56 20.41 -24.47
CA ASN A 64 8.48 19.49 -24.84
C ASN A 64 7.96 18.81 -23.56
N PRO A 65 6.90 19.35 -22.93
CA PRO A 65 6.39 18.83 -21.67
C PRO A 65 6.04 17.35 -21.68
N LEU A 66 5.54 16.81 -22.81
CA LEU A 66 5.17 15.40 -22.92
C LEU A 66 6.40 14.49 -22.98
N VAL A 67 7.40 14.84 -23.79
CA VAL A 67 8.66 14.09 -23.91
C VAL A 67 9.40 14.10 -22.58
N ASP A 68 9.50 15.28 -21.94
CA ASP A 68 10.14 15.42 -20.64
C ASP A 68 9.36 14.65 -19.56
N PHE A 69 8.02 14.75 -19.52
CA PHE A 69 7.21 13.91 -18.64
C PHE A 69 7.60 12.44 -18.75
N LEU A 70 7.50 11.89 -19.96
CA LEU A 70 7.74 10.48 -20.23
C LEU A 70 9.15 10.08 -19.81
N LYS A 71 10.16 10.87 -20.18
CA LYS A 71 11.56 10.63 -19.85
C LYS A 71 11.79 10.51 -18.36
N TYR A 72 11.41 11.53 -17.59
CA TYR A 72 11.69 11.55 -16.15
C TYR A 72 10.81 10.58 -15.39
N TRP A 73 9.54 10.42 -15.78
CA TRP A 73 8.64 9.44 -15.18
C TRP A 73 9.15 8.00 -15.38
N CYS A 74 9.56 7.63 -16.59
CA CYS A 74 10.14 6.31 -16.85
C CYS A 74 11.45 6.07 -16.07
N VAL A 75 12.31 7.07 -15.94
CA VAL A 75 13.53 6.97 -15.11
C VAL A 75 13.18 6.74 -13.64
N LEU A 76 12.22 7.47 -13.09
CA LEU A 76 11.77 7.28 -11.71
C LEU A 76 11.17 5.89 -11.48
N GLN A 77 10.36 5.39 -12.42
CA GLN A 77 9.84 4.02 -12.38
C GLN A 77 10.97 3.00 -12.45
N ALA A 78 11.97 3.20 -13.31
CA ALA A 78 13.11 2.29 -13.45
C ALA A 78 13.95 2.23 -12.16
N ILE A 79 14.21 3.38 -11.53
CA ILE A 79 14.87 3.47 -10.23
C ILE A 79 14.03 2.72 -9.18
N SER A 80 12.73 2.97 -9.14
CA SER A 80 11.81 2.36 -8.17
C SER A 80 11.77 0.83 -8.28
N VAL A 81 11.71 0.29 -9.50
CA VAL A 81 11.80 -1.16 -9.74
C VAL A 81 13.19 -1.69 -9.35
N SER A 82 14.26 -0.99 -9.74
CA SER A 82 15.64 -1.42 -9.45
C SER A 82 15.95 -1.47 -7.96
N LEU A 83 15.43 -0.52 -7.17
CA LEU A 83 15.62 -0.47 -5.72
C LEU A 83 14.86 -1.59 -4.98
N ASN A 84 13.82 -2.17 -5.60
CA ASN A 84 12.96 -3.18 -4.98
C ASN A 84 13.11 -4.58 -5.63
N ILE A 85 13.91 -4.72 -6.70
CA ILE A 85 13.99 -5.97 -7.47
C ILE A 85 14.41 -7.16 -6.62
N LYS A 86 15.34 -6.95 -5.67
CA LYS A 86 15.85 -8.02 -4.81
C LYS A 86 14.76 -8.52 -3.87
N GLU A 87 14.08 -7.62 -3.18
CA GLU A 87 13.00 -7.93 -2.25
C GLU A 87 11.83 -8.60 -2.99
N GLN A 88 11.44 -8.09 -4.16
CA GLN A 88 10.37 -8.66 -4.98
C GLN A 88 10.72 -10.04 -5.53
N CYS A 89 11.96 -10.25 -6.00
CA CYS A 89 12.38 -11.56 -6.47
C CYS A 89 12.43 -12.58 -5.32
N THR A 90 12.86 -12.14 -4.12
CA THR A 90 12.88 -12.97 -2.90
C THR A 90 11.46 -13.34 -2.49
N PHE A 91 10.56 -12.35 -2.44
CA PHE A 91 9.14 -12.55 -2.21
C PHE A 91 8.55 -13.51 -3.23
N TYR A 92 8.72 -13.26 -4.54
CA TYR A 92 8.13 -14.08 -5.60
C TYR A 92 8.65 -15.52 -5.57
N ALA A 93 9.94 -15.71 -5.29
CA ALA A 93 10.54 -17.03 -5.18
C ALA A 93 9.96 -17.85 -4.03
N TRP A 94 9.73 -17.22 -2.86
CA TRP A 94 9.01 -17.86 -1.77
C TRP A 94 7.52 -18.03 -2.08
N TRP A 95 6.83 -16.97 -2.49
CA TRP A 95 5.39 -16.95 -2.74
C TRP A 95 4.99 -18.06 -3.71
N SER A 96 5.69 -18.14 -4.83
CA SER A 96 5.47 -19.18 -5.84
C SER A 96 5.75 -20.60 -5.35
N LYS A 97 6.44 -20.81 -4.23
CA LYS A 97 6.74 -22.14 -3.66
C LYS A 97 6.08 -22.40 -2.31
N SER A 98 5.39 -21.40 -1.75
CA SER A 98 4.85 -21.40 -0.39
C SER A 98 3.78 -22.47 -0.15
N GLY A 99 3.12 -22.94 -1.21
CA GLY A 99 2.00 -23.87 -1.09
C GLY A 99 0.76 -23.25 -0.43
N LEU A 100 0.72 -21.92 -0.28
CA LEU A 100 -0.47 -21.18 0.12
C LEU A 100 -1.56 -21.36 -0.94
N SER A 101 -2.83 -21.43 -0.56
CA SER A 101 -3.95 -21.58 -1.50
C SER A 101 -3.95 -20.50 -2.58
N ASP A 102 -3.58 -19.28 -2.18
CA ASP A 102 -3.48 -18.12 -3.05
C ASP A 102 -2.21 -18.07 -3.89
N SER A 103 -1.19 -18.87 -3.57
CA SER A 103 0.11 -18.85 -4.29
C SER A 103 0.00 -19.18 -5.78
N HIS A 104 -1.11 -19.81 -6.18
CA HIS A 104 -1.44 -20.18 -7.55
C HIS A 104 -2.10 -19.05 -8.34
N ARG A 105 -2.64 -18.02 -7.68
CA ARG A 105 -3.35 -16.91 -8.31
C ARG A 105 -2.39 -15.85 -8.83
N ARG A 106 -2.73 -15.25 -9.98
CA ARG A 106 -1.98 -14.16 -10.62
C ARG A 106 -2.99 -13.20 -11.22
N GLY A 107 -2.73 -11.91 -11.08
CA GLY A 107 -3.67 -10.93 -11.55
C GLY A 107 -3.47 -9.57 -10.93
N LEU A 108 -4.42 -8.70 -11.20
CA LEU A 108 -4.48 -7.37 -10.61
C LEU A 108 -5.69 -7.30 -9.68
N SER A 109 -5.86 -6.21 -8.94
CA SER A 109 -6.86 -6.04 -7.87
C SER A 109 -6.55 -6.78 -6.55
N THR A 110 -7.43 -6.56 -5.56
CA THR A 110 -7.43 -7.17 -4.23
C THR A 110 -7.27 -8.70 -4.22
N ASN A 111 -7.63 -9.37 -5.32
CA ASN A 111 -7.87 -10.81 -5.33
C ASN A 111 -7.05 -11.55 -6.40
N GLY A 112 -6.12 -10.85 -7.06
CA GLY A 112 -5.30 -11.41 -8.12
C GLY A 112 -6.15 -11.92 -9.29
N PHE A 113 -7.14 -11.14 -9.69
CA PHE A 113 -8.08 -11.51 -10.74
C PHE A 113 -7.46 -11.42 -12.14
N PRO A 114 -7.99 -12.24 -13.08
CA PRO A 114 -7.68 -12.11 -14.48
C PRO A 114 -7.84 -10.66 -14.97
N PHE A 115 -6.97 -10.23 -15.87
CA PHE A 115 -7.09 -8.93 -16.51
C PHE A 115 -8.43 -8.85 -17.26
N LEU A 116 -9.16 -7.74 -17.05
CA LEU A 116 -10.54 -7.55 -17.51
C LEU A 116 -11.54 -8.63 -17.06
N GLY A 117 -11.19 -9.47 -16.09
CA GLY A 117 -12.04 -10.55 -15.58
C GLY A 117 -11.93 -11.88 -16.35
N PHE A 118 -11.17 -11.95 -17.45
CA PHE A 118 -11.06 -13.16 -18.27
C PHE A 118 -9.64 -13.55 -18.73
N ILE A 119 -8.65 -12.64 -18.70
CA ILE A 119 -7.27 -12.97 -19.12
C ILE A 119 -6.43 -13.37 -17.90
N SER A 120 -6.22 -14.67 -17.72
CA SER A 120 -5.36 -15.20 -16.66
C SER A 120 -3.88 -14.93 -16.94
N PHE A 121 -3.11 -14.57 -15.92
CA PHE A 121 -1.67 -14.40 -16.05
C PHE A 121 -0.91 -15.71 -15.78
N PRO A 122 0.12 -16.03 -16.58
CA PRO A 122 0.88 -17.26 -16.40
C PRO A 122 1.71 -17.22 -15.11
N ARG A 123 1.92 -18.40 -14.51
CA ARG A 123 2.87 -18.57 -13.42
C ARG A 123 4.29 -18.64 -13.97
N LEU A 124 5.10 -17.66 -13.60
CA LEU A 124 6.51 -17.61 -13.98
C LEU A 124 7.37 -18.41 -12.99
N SER A 125 8.47 -19.00 -13.47
CA SER A 125 9.54 -19.46 -12.58
C SER A 125 10.23 -18.25 -11.93
N SER A 126 10.95 -18.45 -10.81
CA SER A 126 11.67 -17.36 -10.14
C SER A 126 12.69 -16.68 -11.08
N PHE A 127 13.34 -17.47 -11.94
CA PHE A 127 14.27 -16.96 -12.95
C PHE A 127 13.54 -16.17 -14.05
N ALA A 128 12.40 -16.67 -14.54
CA ALA A 128 11.60 -15.95 -15.53
C ALA A 128 11.06 -14.61 -14.98
N PHE A 129 10.66 -14.57 -13.71
CA PHE A 129 10.25 -13.32 -13.05
C PHE A 129 11.41 -12.34 -12.88
N PHE A 130 12.61 -12.81 -12.55
CA PHE A 130 13.81 -11.98 -12.51
C PHE A 130 14.12 -11.38 -13.89
N LEU A 131 14.08 -12.20 -14.94
CA LEU A 131 14.25 -11.72 -16.33
C LEU A 131 13.17 -10.71 -16.72
N LEU A 132 11.90 -10.97 -16.39
CA LEU A 132 10.80 -10.04 -16.61
C LEU A 132 11.07 -8.68 -15.94
N SER A 133 11.59 -8.69 -14.71
CA SER A 133 11.92 -7.49 -13.95
C SER A 133 13.05 -6.70 -14.63
N LEU A 134 14.11 -7.39 -15.11
CA LEU A 134 15.18 -6.75 -15.87
C LEU A 134 14.68 -6.19 -17.21
N THR A 135 13.88 -6.96 -17.95
CA THR A 135 13.25 -6.51 -19.19
C THR A 135 12.40 -5.27 -18.94
N TYR A 136 11.64 -5.23 -17.85
CA TYR A 136 10.84 -4.07 -17.51
C TYR A 136 11.71 -2.83 -17.26
N ILE A 137 12.79 -2.94 -16.47
CA ILE A 137 13.74 -1.85 -16.26
C ILE A 137 14.32 -1.36 -17.59
N LEU A 138 14.77 -2.28 -18.45
CA LEU A 138 15.35 -1.93 -19.75
C LEU A 138 14.34 -1.23 -20.67
N LEU A 139 13.09 -1.68 -20.69
CA LEU A 139 12.03 -1.03 -21.46
C LEU A 139 11.74 0.37 -20.94
N LEU A 140 11.67 0.56 -19.62
CA LEU A 140 11.50 1.89 -19.01
C LEU A 140 12.64 2.84 -19.42
N LEU A 141 13.89 2.39 -19.32
CA LEU A 141 15.04 3.20 -19.75
C LEU A 141 15.00 3.46 -21.27
N THR A 142 14.61 2.47 -22.07
CA THR A 142 14.47 2.64 -23.52
C THR A 142 13.39 3.66 -23.87
N CYS A 143 12.22 3.62 -23.20
CA CYS A 143 11.17 4.64 -23.33
C CYS A 143 11.69 6.03 -22.97
N ALA A 144 12.52 6.14 -21.93
CA ALA A 144 13.08 7.42 -21.53
C ALA A 144 14.05 7.99 -22.58
N PHE A 145 14.96 7.16 -23.11
CA PHE A 145 15.95 7.59 -24.10
C PHE A 145 15.36 7.77 -25.51
N LEU A 146 14.32 7.02 -25.87
CA LEU A 146 13.62 7.10 -27.16
C LEU A 146 12.30 7.86 -27.07
N SER A 147 12.13 8.72 -26.07
CA SER A 147 10.89 9.46 -25.81
C SER A 147 10.44 10.36 -26.98
N SER A 148 11.38 10.80 -27.84
CA SER A 148 11.09 11.57 -29.06
C SER A 148 11.01 10.72 -30.34
N SER A 149 11.07 9.39 -30.24
CA SER A 149 11.08 8.50 -31.41
C SER A 149 9.67 8.27 -31.95
N GLN A 150 9.53 8.17 -33.28
CA GLN A 150 8.28 7.76 -33.94
C GLN A 150 7.77 6.37 -33.52
N TYR A 151 8.63 5.53 -32.94
CA TYR A 151 8.28 4.18 -32.48
C TYR A 151 7.81 4.13 -31.02
N ILE A 152 7.76 5.27 -30.32
CA ILE A 152 7.51 5.31 -28.88
C ILE A 152 6.14 4.76 -28.49
N GLY A 153 5.08 5.00 -29.27
CA GLY A 153 3.76 4.44 -29.00
C GLY A 153 3.74 2.91 -28.94
N GLY A 154 4.42 2.25 -29.89
CA GLY A 154 4.58 0.79 -29.89
C GLY A 154 5.40 0.29 -28.70
N LEU A 155 6.47 1.00 -28.36
CA LEU A 155 7.31 0.67 -27.20
C LEU A 155 6.53 0.83 -25.87
N LEU A 156 5.68 1.85 -25.75
CA LEU A 156 4.81 2.07 -24.59
C LEU A 156 3.78 0.97 -24.44
N LEU A 157 3.21 0.47 -25.56
CA LEU A 157 2.29 -0.67 -25.53
C LEU A 157 2.99 -1.95 -25.04
N ILE A 158 4.19 -2.23 -25.54
CA ILE A 158 5.01 -3.36 -25.06
C ILE A 158 5.34 -3.20 -23.58
N THR A 159 5.72 -1.99 -23.17
CA THR A 159 6.03 -1.65 -21.78
C THR A 159 4.80 -1.85 -20.89
N SER A 160 3.61 -1.48 -21.35
CA SER A 160 2.35 -1.73 -20.64
C SER A 160 2.10 -3.22 -20.42
N CYS A 161 2.27 -4.06 -21.45
CA CYS A 161 2.13 -5.51 -21.35
C CYS A 161 3.13 -6.15 -20.37
N VAL A 162 4.38 -5.67 -20.38
CA VAL A 162 5.41 -6.13 -19.44
C VAL A 162 5.10 -5.67 -18.02
N SER A 163 4.67 -4.41 -17.85
CA SER A 163 4.24 -3.84 -16.56
C SER A 163 3.07 -4.62 -15.96
N LEU A 164 2.05 -4.92 -16.78
CA LEU A 164 0.92 -5.79 -16.43
C LEU A 164 1.40 -7.14 -15.89
N SER A 165 2.29 -7.82 -16.62
CA SER A 165 2.80 -9.14 -16.24
C SER A 165 3.64 -9.10 -14.96
N TYR A 166 4.44 -8.05 -14.80
CA TYR A 166 5.30 -7.84 -13.64
C TYR A 166 4.46 -7.62 -12.38
N PHE A 167 3.56 -6.64 -12.40
CA PHE A 167 2.71 -6.33 -11.26
C PHE A 167 1.71 -7.47 -10.96
N ALA A 168 1.20 -8.15 -11.98
CA ALA A 168 0.35 -9.31 -11.77
C ALA A 168 1.06 -10.51 -11.12
N SER A 169 2.41 -10.56 -11.20
CA SER A 169 3.22 -11.60 -10.56
C SER A 169 3.43 -11.35 -9.08
N ILE A 170 3.53 -10.09 -8.67
CA ILE A 170 3.75 -9.65 -7.29
C ILE A 170 2.52 -8.99 -6.66
N TRP A 171 1.34 -9.14 -7.26
CA TRP A 171 0.08 -8.62 -6.72
C TRP A 171 -0.12 -8.99 -5.26
N ALA A 172 0.34 -10.20 -4.93
CA ALA A 172 0.29 -10.76 -3.62
C ALA A 172 1.17 -10.00 -2.64
N GLU A 173 2.29 -9.43 -3.02
CA GLU A 173 3.10 -8.64 -2.11
C GLU A 173 2.34 -7.38 -1.64
N ARG A 174 1.37 -6.89 -2.43
CA ARG A 174 0.89 -5.49 -2.41
C ARG A 174 -0.62 -5.33 -2.46
N SER A 175 -1.36 -6.37 -2.13
CA SER A 175 -2.83 -6.41 -2.29
C SER A 175 -3.60 -5.38 -1.46
N GLY A 176 -3.00 -4.80 -0.41
CA GLY A 176 -3.59 -3.68 0.35
C GLY A 176 -3.38 -2.29 -0.30
N SER A 177 -2.52 -2.22 -1.32
CA SER A 177 -2.21 -1.02 -2.09
C SER A 177 -2.36 -1.25 -3.59
N TYR A 178 -3.13 -2.24 -4.02
CA TYR A 178 -3.19 -2.71 -5.42
C TYR A 178 -3.44 -1.62 -6.47
N HIS A 179 -3.98 -0.46 -6.07
CA HIS A 179 -4.10 0.72 -6.93
C HIS A 179 -2.75 1.36 -7.29
N ARG A 180 -1.77 1.28 -6.39
CA ARG A 180 -0.42 1.84 -6.51
C ARG A 180 0.22 1.45 -7.85
N GLU A 181 0.10 0.19 -8.23
CA GLU A 181 0.67 -0.37 -9.45
C GLU A 181 -0.19 -0.06 -10.70
N CYS A 182 -1.50 0.02 -10.53
CA CYS A 182 -2.45 0.17 -11.62
C CYS A 182 -2.33 1.54 -12.32
N VAL A 183 -1.92 2.59 -11.59
CA VAL A 183 -1.67 3.90 -12.21
C VAL A 183 -0.55 3.84 -13.24
N ALA A 184 0.54 3.11 -12.98
CA ALA A 184 1.62 3.02 -13.94
C ALA A 184 1.15 2.39 -15.26
N ILE A 185 0.39 1.32 -15.16
CA ILE A 185 -0.20 0.64 -16.32
C ILE A 185 -1.18 1.57 -17.06
N ALA A 186 -2.07 2.26 -16.34
CA ALA A 186 -3.01 3.21 -16.94
C ALA A 186 -2.27 4.33 -17.71
N VAL A 187 -1.22 4.91 -17.11
CA VAL A 187 -0.40 5.94 -17.73
C VAL A 187 0.29 5.41 -19.00
N PHE A 188 0.85 4.19 -18.98
CA PHE A 188 1.43 3.61 -20.20
C PHE A 188 0.38 3.44 -21.30
N LEU A 189 -0.82 2.97 -20.99
CA LEU A 189 -1.89 2.83 -21.99
C LEU A 189 -2.32 4.19 -22.54
N TYR A 190 -2.54 5.16 -21.66
CA TYR A 190 -2.87 6.53 -22.05
C TYR A 190 -1.81 7.13 -22.99
N LEU A 191 -0.53 7.01 -22.64
CA LEU A 191 0.56 7.50 -23.49
C LEU A 191 0.68 6.71 -24.80
N ALA A 192 0.52 5.38 -24.77
CA ALA A 192 0.60 4.54 -25.96
C ALA A 192 -0.46 4.88 -27.01
N PHE A 193 -1.65 5.29 -26.57
CA PHE A 193 -2.75 5.70 -27.44
C PHE A 193 -2.80 7.21 -27.70
N SER A 194 -1.78 7.97 -27.28
CA SER A 194 -1.78 9.41 -27.52
C SER A 194 -1.47 9.74 -28.98
N PRO A 195 -2.33 10.49 -29.70
CA PRO A 195 -2.04 10.97 -31.05
C PRO A 195 -0.78 11.86 -31.11
N ASP A 196 -0.35 12.44 -29.98
CA ASP A 196 0.82 13.32 -29.87
C ASP A 196 2.14 12.63 -30.27
N PHE A 197 2.20 11.29 -30.22
CA PHE A 197 3.39 10.52 -30.61
C PHE A 197 3.40 10.06 -32.07
N TYR A 198 2.31 10.28 -32.82
CA TYR A 198 2.14 9.77 -34.19
C TYR A 198 2.32 10.86 -35.27
N GLY A 199 3.19 11.84 -34.99
CA GLY A 199 3.59 12.85 -35.97
C GLY A 199 2.55 13.92 -36.27
N ARG A 200 1.48 14.03 -35.46
CA ARG A 200 0.61 15.21 -35.48
C ARG A 200 1.31 16.34 -34.75
N GLU A 201 1.41 17.51 -35.39
CA GLU A 201 1.78 18.76 -34.74
C GLU A 201 0.66 19.21 -33.80
N ASN A 202 0.38 18.42 -32.77
CA ASN A 202 -0.46 18.88 -31.68
C ASN A 202 0.36 19.89 -30.90
N THR A 203 -0.03 21.15 -31.02
CA THR A 203 0.53 22.25 -30.23
C THR A 203 0.28 22.07 -28.72
N TRP A 204 -0.54 21.09 -28.31
CA TRP A 204 -1.10 20.95 -26.97
C TRP A 204 -1.00 19.50 -26.44
N PRO A 205 -0.35 19.24 -25.29
CA PRO A 205 -0.20 17.91 -24.70
C PRO A 205 -1.48 17.48 -23.96
N TRP A 206 -2.57 17.29 -24.70
CA TRP A 206 -3.90 16.95 -24.17
C TRP A 206 -3.83 15.71 -23.26
N ILE A 207 -2.95 14.76 -23.56
CA ILE A 207 -2.79 13.52 -22.78
C ILE A 207 -2.34 13.79 -21.35
N CYS A 208 -1.48 14.79 -21.13
CA CYS A 208 -1.05 15.18 -19.80
C CYS A 208 -2.21 15.76 -18.99
N ALA A 209 -3.05 16.59 -19.63
CA ALA A 209 -4.27 17.12 -19.01
C ALA A 209 -5.28 15.99 -18.70
N PHE A 210 -5.42 15.02 -19.61
CA PHE A 210 -6.27 13.85 -19.40
C PHE A 210 -5.81 12.99 -18.22
N ILE A 211 -4.51 12.69 -18.10
CA ILE A 211 -3.96 11.95 -16.95
C ILE A 211 -4.22 12.72 -15.64
N LYS A 212 -4.00 14.05 -15.62
CA LYS A 212 -4.33 14.88 -14.46
C LYS A 212 -5.81 14.80 -14.11
N ALA A 213 -6.71 14.86 -15.09
CA ALA A 213 -8.15 14.82 -14.88
C ALA A 213 -8.61 13.45 -14.36
N HIS A 214 -8.05 12.37 -14.90
CA HIS A 214 -8.29 11.01 -14.41
C HIS A 214 -7.87 10.87 -12.95
N LEU A 215 -6.65 11.29 -12.60
CA LEU A 215 -6.16 11.26 -11.23
C LEU A 215 -7.00 12.16 -10.32
N ALA A 216 -7.37 13.37 -10.75
CA ALA A 216 -8.27 14.23 -10.00
C ALA A 216 -9.63 13.56 -9.75
N SER A 217 -10.17 12.81 -10.72
CA SER A 217 -11.43 12.05 -10.61
C SER A 217 -11.39 11.03 -9.49
N ILE A 218 -10.25 10.36 -9.35
CA ILE A 218 -10.01 9.37 -8.30
C ILE A 218 -10.09 10.03 -6.92
N TYR A 219 -9.37 11.13 -6.73
CA TYR A 219 -9.35 11.82 -5.44
C TYR A 219 -10.70 12.44 -5.10
N LEU A 220 -11.38 13.06 -6.08
CA LEU A 220 -12.72 13.61 -5.87
C LEU A 220 -13.70 12.54 -5.43
N ALA A 221 -13.69 11.37 -6.09
CA ALA A 221 -14.54 10.27 -5.69
C ALA A 221 -14.20 9.81 -4.26
N GLY A 222 -12.91 9.69 -3.93
CA GLY A 222 -12.45 9.41 -2.56
C GLY A 222 -12.98 10.41 -1.53
N GLY A 223 -12.95 11.70 -1.83
CA GLY A 223 -13.47 12.78 -0.96
C GLY A 223 -14.99 12.73 -0.83
N LEU A 224 -15.72 12.56 -1.94
CA LEU A 224 -17.18 12.44 -1.94
C LEU A 224 -17.65 11.22 -1.12
N GLN A 225 -16.92 10.11 -1.19
CA GLN A 225 -17.26 8.91 -0.44
C GLN A 225 -16.99 9.07 1.05
N LYS A 226 -15.90 9.75 1.43
CA LYS A 226 -15.67 10.15 2.84
C LYS A 226 -16.79 11.04 3.37
N LEU A 227 -17.29 11.99 2.56
CA LEU A 227 -18.45 12.81 2.94
C LEU A 227 -19.73 11.98 3.07
N ALA A 228 -20.01 11.10 2.10
CA ALA A 228 -21.19 10.23 2.12
C ALA A 228 -21.16 9.29 3.34
N CYS A 229 -20.04 8.61 3.60
CA CYS A 229 -19.84 7.77 4.77
C CYS A 229 -19.96 8.59 6.07
N SER A 230 -19.44 9.82 6.10
CA SER A 230 -19.59 10.71 7.24
C SER A 230 -21.05 11.03 7.55
N PHE A 231 -21.84 11.32 6.50
CA PHE A 231 -23.26 11.59 6.62
C PHE A 231 -24.04 10.35 7.08
N ILE A 232 -23.80 9.20 6.46
CA ILE A 232 -24.43 7.92 6.81
C ILE A 232 -24.15 7.53 8.26
N LYS A 233 -22.90 7.68 8.71
CA LYS A 233 -22.46 7.35 10.07
C LYS A 233 -22.74 8.47 11.07
N LYS A 234 -23.21 9.64 10.62
CA LYS A 234 -23.39 10.86 11.43
C LYS A 234 -22.13 11.25 12.21
N LYS A 235 -20.96 11.05 11.60
CA LYS A 235 -19.64 11.26 12.21
C LYS A 235 -18.69 11.83 11.16
N CYS A 236 -17.83 12.77 11.54
CA CYS A 236 -16.93 13.42 10.59
C CYS A 236 -15.68 12.55 10.36
N TRP A 237 -15.50 12.05 9.13
CA TRP A 237 -14.38 11.19 8.75
C TRP A 237 -13.02 11.69 9.26
N PHE A 238 -12.73 12.97 9.03
CA PHE A 238 -11.42 13.54 9.35
C PHE A 238 -11.11 13.57 10.85
N PHE A 239 -12.12 13.56 11.72
CA PHE A 239 -11.89 13.50 13.17
C PHE A 239 -11.51 12.10 13.64
N TYR A 240 -12.12 11.05 13.08
CA TYR A 240 -12.00 9.68 13.60
C TYR A 240 -11.00 8.84 12.80
N THR A 241 -11.19 8.74 11.49
CA THR A 241 -10.49 7.76 10.66
C THR A 241 -8.97 7.94 10.63
N PRO A 242 -8.38 9.15 10.45
CA PRO A 242 -6.92 9.30 10.46
C PRO A 242 -6.26 8.82 11.76
N HIS A 243 -6.95 8.99 12.90
CA HIS A 243 -6.47 8.57 14.21
C HIS A 243 -6.50 7.04 14.35
N THR A 244 -7.61 6.41 13.96
CA THR A 244 -7.73 4.95 13.93
C THR A 244 -6.79 4.28 12.94
N LEU A 245 -6.57 4.90 11.77
CA LEU A 245 -5.58 4.44 10.79
C LEU A 245 -4.13 4.61 11.25
N THR A 246 -3.86 5.53 12.18
CA THR A 246 -2.53 5.59 12.81
C THR A 246 -2.39 4.46 13.83
N TRP A 247 -3.42 4.22 14.63
CA TRP A 247 -3.44 3.18 15.66
C TRP A 247 -3.22 1.77 15.11
N ILE A 248 -4.04 1.33 14.15
CA ILE A 248 -3.87 0.00 13.56
C ILE A 248 -2.56 -0.06 12.73
N GLY A 249 -2.04 1.08 12.23
CA GLY A 249 -0.76 1.16 11.54
C GLY A 249 0.42 0.84 12.44
N MET A 250 0.33 1.22 13.72
CA MET A 250 1.30 0.81 14.73
C MET A 250 1.32 -0.71 14.93
N TRP A 251 0.18 -1.40 14.80
CA TRP A 251 0.12 -2.85 14.91
C TRP A 251 0.75 -3.54 13.70
N ALA A 252 0.27 -3.20 12.49
CA ALA A 252 0.66 -3.91 11.28
C ALA A 252 2.06 -3.50 10.78
N LYS A 253 2.38 -2.20 10.86
CA LYS A 253 3.57 -1.61 10.23
C LYS A 253 4.21 -0.53 11.11
N PRO A 254 4.87 -0.91 12.21
CA PRO A 254 5.55 0.04 13.11
C PRO A 254 6.88 0.58 12.55
N TYR A 255 6.95 0.91 11.26
CA TYR A 255 8.16 1.42 10.60
C TYR A 255 8.66 2.73 11.20
N TYR A 256 7.72 3.62 11.57
CA TYR A 256 7.98 4.95 12.10
C TYR A 256 7.25 5.13 13.43
N LEU A 257 7.46 4.17 14.33
CA LEU A 257 6.69 4.04 15.56
C LEU A 257 6.67 5.32 16.42
N GLU A 258 7.78 6.05 16.51
CA GLU A 258 7.81 7.32 17.26
C GLU A 258 6.97 8.42 16.61
N VAL A 259 6.93 8.48 15.27
CA VAL A 259 6.07 9.40 14.53
C VAL A 259 4.60 9.02 14.75
N GLN A 260 4.28 7.73 14.62
CA GLN A 260 2.92 7.23 14.86
C GLN A 260 2.46 7.54 16.30
N LYS A 261 3.28 7.25 17.32
CA LYS A 261 3.02 7.59 18.72
C LYS A 261 2.84 9.09 18.93
N PHE A 262 3.69 9.93 18.32
CA PHE A 262 3.57 11.39 18.41
C PHE A 262 2.20 11.87 17.92
N PHE A 263 1.77 11.41 16.75
CA PHE A 263 0.50 11.81 16.17
C PHE A 263 -0.71 11.19 16.90
N LEU A 264 -0.60 9.95 17.38
CA LEU A 264 -1.65 9.31 18.18
C LEU A 264 -1.95 10.10 19.47
N ARG A 265 -0.92 10.66 20.12
CA ARG A 265 -1.03 11.55 21.29
C ARG A 265 -1.61 12.93 20.97
N ARG A 266 -1.70 13.30 19.68
CA ARG A 266 -2.14 14.62 19.20
C ARG A 266 -3.31 14.46 18.23
N PRO A 267 -4.47 13.93 18.68
CA PRO A 267 -5.58 13.62 17.80
C PRO A 267 -6.09 14.84 17.01
N TYR A 268 -6.07 16.04 17.59
CA TYR A 268 -6.47 17.27 16.88
C TYR A 268 -5.52 17.66 15.75
N LEU A 269 -4.22 17.33 15.86
CA LEU A 269 -3.26 17.56 14.77
C LEU A 269 -3.54 16.58 13.62
N LEU A 270 -3.81 15.31 13.93
CA LEU A 270 -4.25 14.33 12.94
C LEU A 270 -5.58 14.72 12.30
N ALA A 271 -6.54 15.23 13.09
CA ALA A 271 -7.82 15.68 12.57
C ALA A 271 -7.69 16.87 11.62
N THR A 272 -6.77 17.80 11.94
CA THR A 272 -6.41 18.92 11.06
C THR A 272 -5.82 18.41 9.75
N GLY A 273 -4.88 17.46 9.82
CA GLY A 273 -4.34 16.80 8.64
C GLY A 273 -5.41 16.10 7.80
N GLY A 274 -6.30 15.33 8.45
CA GLY A 274 -7.44 14.68 7.80
C GLY A 274 -8.39 15.66 7.13
N PHE A 275 -8.63 16.82 7.73
CA PHE A 275 -9.45 17.87 7.15
C PHE A 275 -8.82 18.42 5.86
N PHE A 276 -7.51 18.71 5.90
CA PHE A 276 -6.79 19.16 4.70
C PHE A 276 -6.72 18.08 3.62
N VAL A 277 -6.60 16.80 3.98
CA VAL A 277 -6.70 15.69 3.02
C VAL A 277 -8.07 15.67 2.36
N LEU A 278 -9.15 15.81 3.14
CA LEU A 278 -10.50 15.86 2.60
C LEU A 278 -10.70 17.07 1.66
N LEU A 279 -10.18 18.25 2.03
CA LEU A 279 -10.20 19.42 1.16
C LEU A 279 -9.40 19.18 -0.13
N LEU A 280 -8.17 18.66 -0.02
CA LEU A 280 -7.33 18.34 -1.17
C LEU A 280 -8.07 17.40 -2.13
N GLU A 281 -8.67 16.33 -1.61
CA GLU A 281 -9.40 15.36 -2.41
C GLU A 281 -10.61 15.97 -3.13
N LEU A 282 -11.43 16.76 -2.43
CA LEU A 282 -12.63 17.40 -2.98
C LEU A 282 -12.31 18.50 -3.98
N PHE A 283 -11.23 19.26 -3.74
CA PHE A 283 -10.90 20.45 -4.51
C PHE A 283 -9.75 20.25 -5.49
N LEU A 284 -9.23 19.03 -5.67
CA LEU A 284 -8.14 18.79 -6.63
C LEU A 284 -8.54 19.19 -8.06
N PHE A 285 -9.80 19.05 -8.45
CA PHE A 285 -10.28 19.53 -9.75
C PHE A 285 -10.22 21.04 -9.91
N VAL A 286 -10.30 21.81 -8.82
CA VAL A 286 -10.31 23.29 -8.88
C VAL A 286 -9.10 23.83 -9.64
N GLN A 287 -7.98 23.10 -9.63
CA GLN A 287 -6.79 23.43 -10.40
C GLN A 287 -7.04 23.67 -11.90
N PHE A 288 -8.04 23.03 -12.50
CA PHE A 288 -8.37 23.21 -13.92
C PHE A 288 -8.96 24.59 -14.23
N TRP A 289 -9.37 25.35 -13.21
CA TRP A 289 -9.92 26.70 -13.36
C TRP A 289 -9.05 27.82 -12.76
N VAL A 290 -8.06 27.50 -11.93
CA VAL A 290 -7.26 28.51 -11.19
C VAL A 290 -5.89 28.79 -11.85
N GLY A 291 -5.53 28.05 -12.89
CA GLY A 291 -4.31 28.28 -13.66
C GLY A 291 -3.13 27.39 -13.24
N VAL A 292 -2.03 27.52 -13.98
CA VAL A 292 -0.83 26.68 -13.85
C VAL A 292 -0.07 26.91 -12.54
N GLU A 293 -0.26 28.07 -11.92
CA GLU A 293 0.40 28.55 -10.70
C GLU A 293 0.07 27.64 -9.51
N VAL A 294 -1.13 27.04 -9.49
CA VAL A 294 -1.57 26.18 -8.39
C VAL A 294 -1.10 24.72 -8.57
N ASN A 295 -0.68 24.33 -9.78
CA ASN A 295 -0.33 22.93 -10.05
C ASN A 295 0.84 22.44 -9.19
N ALA A 296 1.90 23.24 -9.04
CA ALA A 296 3.05 22.87 -8.21
C ALA A 296 2.65 22.71 -6.73
N ALA A 297 1.78 23.59 -6.22
CA ALA A 297 1.26 23.47 -4.87
C ALA A 297 0.42 22.20 -4.69
N MET A 298 -0.39 21.83 -5.69
CA MET A 298 -1.15 20.57 -5.68
C MET A 298 -0.24 19.34 -5.72
N ALA A 299 0.84 19.37 -6.51
CA ALA A 299 1.83 18.29 -6.53
C ALA A 299 2.45 18.08 -5.14
N ILE A 300 2.86 19.18 -4.50
CA ILE A 300 3.45 19.16 -3.15
C ILE A 300 2.42 18.65 -2.13
N ALA A 301 1.17 19.11 -2.21
CA ALA A 301 0.09 18.66 -1.32
C ALA A 301 -0.19 17.15 -1.49
N LEU A 302 -0.22 16.65 -2.73
CA LEU A 302 -0.37 15.22 -3.03
C LEU A 302 0.80 14.39 -2.49
N LEU A 303 2.04 14.85 -2.68
CA LEU A 303 3.23 14.20 -2.13
C LEU A 303 3.21 14.19 -0.60
N ALA A 304 2.81 15.31 0.03
CA ALA A 304 2.68 15.42 1.48
C ALA A 304 1.61 14.46 2.03
N PHE A 305 0.47 14.36 1.36
CA PHE A 305 -0.59 13.41 1.70
C PHE A 305 -0.07 11.97 1.69
N HIS A 306 0.54 11.53 0.59
CA HIS A 306 1.05 10.16 0.49
C HIS A 306 2.24 9.89 1.42
N THR A 307 3.06 10.91 1.70
CA THR A 307 4.12 10.80 2.71
C THR A 307 3.51 10.61 4.10
N GLY A 308 2.44 11.33 4.43
CA GLY A 308 1.69 11.12 5.66
C GLY A 308 1.11 9.71 5.76
N VAL A 309 0.52 9.19 4.69
CA VAL A 309 0.03 7.80 4.62
C VAL A 309 1.17 6.80 4.86
N PHE A 310 2.32 6.99 4.23
CA PHE A 310 3.48 6.12 4.45
C PHE A 310 4.02 6.18 5.88
N LEU A 311 4.18 7.37 6.46
CA LEU A 311 4.73 7.53 7.81
C LEU A 311 3.77 7.07 8.91
N LEU A 312 2.47 7.28 8.73
CA LEU A 312 1.46 6.99 9.76
C LEU A 312 0.89 5.58 9.65
N GLN A 313 0.71 5.08 8.43
CA GLN A 313 0.05 3.81 8.16
C GLN A 313 1.02 2.74 7.64
N GLY A 314 2.22 3.12 7.19
CA GLY A 314 3.20 2.19 6.60
C GLY A 314 2.86 1.78 5.16
N ILE A 315 1.98 2.52 4.49
CA ILE A 315 1.52 2.20 3.13
C ILE A 315 2.35 2.96 2.11
N ASP A 316 3.11 2.24 1.30
CA ASP A 316 4.00 2.84 0.30
C ASP A 316 3.25 3.15 -1.00
N TYR A 317 2.74 4.37 -1.12
CA TYR A 317 2.33 4.94 -2.42
C TYR A 317 3.47 5.73 -3.10
N LEU A 318 4.55 6.01 -2.38
CA LEU A 318 5.60 6.92 -2.83
C LEU A 318 6.43 6.35 -3.99
N THR A 319 6.64 5.04 -3.98
CA THR A 319 7.54 4.39 -4.93
C THR A 319 6.92 4.19 -6.32
N PHE A 320 5.65 3.78 -6.46
CA PHE A 320 5.07 3.52 -7.81
C PHE A 320 3.92 4.47 -8.21
N TRP A 321 3.18 5.04 -7.24
CA TRP A 321 2.07 5.96 -7.53
C TRP A 321 2.56 7.41 -7.67
N CYS A 322 3.29 7.93 -6.68
CA CYS A 322 3.71 9.33 -6.64
C CYS A 322 4.58 9.82 -7.82
N PRO A 323 5.38 8.99 -8.53
CA PRO A 323 6.13 9.46 -9.69
C PRO A 323 5.27 10.16 -10.75
N VAL A 324 3.98 9.81 -10.87
CA VAL A 324 3.06 10.44 -11.82
C VAL A 324 2.80 11.92 -11.51
N PHE A 325 2.99 12.37 -10.26
CA PHE A 325 2.74 13.75 -9.85
C PHE A 325 3.72 14.75 -10.45
N ILE A 326 4.82 14.28 -11.05
CA ILE A 326 5.69 15.11 -11.86
C ILE A 326 4.90 15.87 -12.96
N LEU A 327 3.78 15.32 -13.44
CA LEU A 327 2.87 15.98 -14.39
C LEU A 327 2.38 17.35 -13.91
N TRP A 328 2.21 17.53 -12.61
CA TRP A 328 1.72 18.80 -12.05
C TRP A 328 2.78 19.89 -12.04
N PHE A 329 4.06 19.56 -12.20
CA PHE A 329 5.10 20.57 -12.42
C PHE A 329 5.19 21.02 -13.89
N LEU A 330 4.44 20.36 -14.77
CA LEU A 330 4.38 20.69 -16.18
C LEU A 330 3.16 21.58 -16.47
N PRO A 331 3.30 22.57 -17.37
CA PRO A 331 2.17 23.32 -17.86
C PRO A 331 1.17 22.34 -18.49
N SER A 332 -0.05 22.32 -17.97
CA SER A 332 -1.17 21.67 -18.64
C SER A 332 -1.84 22.71 -19.53
N GLY A 333 -1.96 22.42 -20.82
CA GLY A 333 -2.92 23.12 -21.66
C GLY A 333 -4.34 22.92 -21.11
N GLU A 334 -5.27 23.81 -21.49
CA GLU A 334 -6.69 23.60 -21.24
C GLU A 334 -7.18 22.32 -21.94
N LEU A 335 -8.16 21.65 -21.35
CA LEU A 335 -8.73 20.44 -21.94
C LEU A 335 -9.76 20.83 -23.01
N ASN A 336 -9.31 21.17 -24.21
CA ASN A 336 -10.17 21.57 -25.32
C ASN A 336 -10.53 20.37 -26.23
N LEU A 337 -11.60 19.66 -25.87
CA LEU A 337 -12.10 18.52 -26.67
C LEU A 337 -12.54 18.93 -28.09
N TYR A 338 -12.92 20.19 -28.31
CA TYR A 338 -13.33 20.68 -29.62
C TYR A 338 -12.18 20.82 -30.61
N ALA A 339 -10.92 20.77 -30.13
CA ALA A 339 -9.74 20.77 -30.98
C ALA A 339 -9.37 19.38 -31.54
N LEU A 340 -10.06 18.32 -31.10
CA LEU A 340 -9.81 16.94 -31.56
C LEU A 340 -10.57 16.64 -32.86
N GLU A 341 -9.89 16.02 -33.82
CA GLU A 341 -10.54 15.49 -35.01
C GLU A 341 -11.25 14.16 -34.71
N TRP A 342 -12.25 13.78 -35.53
CA TRP A 342 -12.95 12.49 -35.42
C TRP A 342 -12.02 11.27 -35.31
N THR A 343 -10.87 11.33 -35.99
CA THR A 343 -9.86 10.27 -35.94
C THR A 343 -9.16 10.19 -34.59
N ASP A 344 -8.98 11.32 -33.89
CA ASP A 344 -8.40 11.35 -32.55
C ASP A 344 -9.33 10.66 -31.55
N TYR A 345 -10.64 10.87 -31.62
CA TYR A 345 -11.61 10.20 -30.73
C TYR A 345 -11.51 8.67 -30.77
N LEU A 346 -11.14 8.06 -31.91
CA LEU A 346 -10.94 6.61 -32.00
C LEU A 346 -9.72 6.15 -31.21
N TYR A 347 -8.63 6.91 -31.23
CA TYR A 347 -7.46 6.65 -30.40
C TYR A 347 -7.74 6.90 -28.91
N LEU A 348 -8.65 7.82 -28.60
CA LEU A 348 -9.00 8.16 -27.21
C LEU A 348 -10.07 7.27 -26.59
N LEU A 349 -10.86 6.55 -27.41
CA LEU A 349 -11.96 5.72 -26.93
C LEU A 349 -11.54 4.72 -25.84
N PRO A 350 -10.40 4.00 -25.94
CA PRO A 350 -9.94 3.14 -24.86
C PRO A 350 -9.66 3.93 -23.57
N ALA A 351 -9.01 5.09 -23.68
CA ALA A 351 -8.68 5.93 -22.54
C ALA A 351 -9.94 6.46 -21.84
N PHE A 352 -10.91 6.96 -22.60
CA PHE A 352 -12.21 7.40 -22.07
C PHE A 352 -13.00 6.25 -21.44
N SER A 353 -12.99 5.06 -22.05
CA SER A 353 -13.69 3.89 -21.52
C SER A 353 -13.10 3.46 -20.17
N LEU A 354 -11.77 3.47 -20.04
CA LEU A 354 -11.08 3.19 -18.78
C LEU A 354 -11.41 4.24 -17.72
N CYS A 355 -11.40 5.53 -18.08
CA CYS A 355 -11.75 6.59 -17.16
C CYS A 355 -13.23 6.56 -16.73
N ALA A 356 -14.15 6.23 -17.64
CA ALA A 356 -15.57 6.10 -17.32
C ALA A 356 -15.81 4.92 -16.37
N ALA A 357 -15.19 3.76 -16.63
CA ALA A 357 -15.25 2.61 -15.74
C ALA A 357 -14.73 2.94 -14.34
N GLN A 358 -13.64 3.71 -14.26
CA GLN A 358 -13.08 4.24 -13.01
C GLN A 358 -14.07 5.10 -12.23
N VAL A 359 -14.70 6.08 -12.89
CA VAL A 359 -15.65 6.99 -12.23
C VAL A 359 -16.88 6.21 -11.77
N ILE A 360 -17.42 5.32 -12.60
CA ILE A 360 -18.55 4.47 -12.22
C ILE A 360 -18.21 3.62 -11.00
N TYR A 361 -17.07 2.92 -11.02
CA TYR A 361 -16.65 2.07 -9.92
C TYR A 361 -16.52 2.85 -8.61
N ALA A 362 -15.88 4.01 -8.68
CA ALA A 362 -15.71 4.85 -7.52
C ALA A 362 -17.08 5.33 -6.99
N LEU A 363 -17.98 5.84 -7.82
CA LEU A 363 -19.28 6.36 -7.35
C LEU A 363 -20.28 5.29 -6.87
N THR A 364 -20.12 4.03 -7.30
CA THR A 364 -21.09 2.95 -7.02
C THR A 364 -20.76 2.10 -5.79
N PHE A 365 -19.63 2.36 -5.12
CA PHE A 365 -19.17 1.56 -3.98
C PHE A 365 -19.08 0.04 -4.26
N LEU A 366 -18.86 -0.35 -5.53
CA LEU A 366 -18.87 -1.76 -5.95
C LEU A 366 -17.83 -2.61 -5.23
N GLU A 367 -16.75 -2.00 -4.73
CA GLU A 367 -15.80 -2.68 -3.84
C GLU A 367 -16.41 -3.20 -2.55
N ASN A 368 -17.27 -2.41 -1.91
CA ASN A 368 -17.95 -2.84 -0.68
C ASN A 368 -18.84 -4.06 -0.96
N CYS A 369 -19.27 -4.23 -2.22
CA CYS A 369 -20.02 -5.38 -2.70
C CYS A 369 -19.13 -6.51 -3.24
N ASN A 370 -17.80 -6.38 -3.17
CA ASN A 370 -16.82 -7.32 -3.75
C ASN A 370 -17.06 -7.58 -5.25
N ILE A 371 -17.56 -6.58 -5.97
CA ILE A 371 -17.79 -6.67 -7.42
C ILE A 371 -16.51 -6.24 -8.14
N ASN A 372 -15.99 -7.14 -8.96
CA ASN A 372 -14.74 -6.96 -9.68
C ASN A 372 -14.97 -6.12 -10.93
N ILE A 373 -14.30 -4.98 -11.02
CA ILE A 373 -14.16 -4.22 -12.26
C ILE A 373 -12.68 -4.25 -12.66
N PRO A 374 -12.35 -4.17 -13.96
CA PRO A 374 -10.98 -4.09 -14.42
C PRO A 374 -10.07 -3.18 -13.57
N PRO A 375 -8.79 -3.56 -13.44
CA PRO A 375 -7.86 -3.05 -12.42
C PRO A 375 -7.51 -1.57 -12.55
N PHE A 376 -7.99 -0.89 -13.59
CA PHE A 376 -7.81 0.54 -13.80
C PHE A 376 -8.74 1.41 -12.94
N THR A 377 -9.39 0.81 -11.95
CA THR A 377 -10.36 1.47 -11.08
C THR A 377 -9.78 1.58 -9.66
N CYS A 378 -9.42 2.80 -9.27
CA CYS A 378 -9.17 3.20 -7.91
C CYS A 378 -10.47 3.13 -7.10
N CYS A 379 -10.40 2.53 -5.93
CA CYS A 379 -11.44 2.59 -4.94
C CYS A 379 -11.22 3.78 -4.01
N PRO A 380 -12.28 4.29 -3.38
CA PRO A 380 -12.13 5.15 -2.22
C PRO A 380 -11.32 4.49 -1.11
N MET A 381 -10.02 4.75 -1.11
CA MET A 381 -9.19 4.39 0.02
C MET A 381 -9.70 5.13 1.26
N PHE A 382 -9.93 4.34 2.31
CA PHE A 382 -10.31 4.82 3.63
C PHE A 382 -11.64 5.58 3.68
N ALA A 383 -12.62 5.36 2.80
CA ALA A 383 -13.89 6.11 2.88
C ALA A 383 -14.68 5.90 4.17
N ASN A 384 -14.60 4.71 4.77
CA ASN A 384 -15.33 4.39 5.99
C ASN A 384 -14.88 5.27 7.17
N VAL A 385 -15.85 5.66 7.99
CA VAL A 385 -15.56 6.28 9.29
C VAL A 385 -15.17 5.15 10.24
N LEU A 386 -13.93 5.17 10.72
CA LEU A 386 -13.36 4.17 11.62
C LEU A 386 -13.09 4.80 12.98
N GLU A 387 -13.25 4.04 14.05
CA GLU A 387 -13.04 4.50 15.43
C GLU A 387 -12.13 3.53 16.18
N ILE A 388 -11.32 4.04 17.13
CA ILE A 388 -10.50 3.16 17.97
C ILE A 388 -11.40 2.37 18.93
N LYS A 389 -12.38 3.05 19.54
CA LYS A 389 -13.45 2.42 20.32
C LYS A 389 -14.66 2.23 19.41
N GLU A 390 -14.70 1.13 18.66
CA GLU A 390 -15.84 0.80 17.79
C GLU A 390 -16.60 -0.41 18.33
N GLN A 391 -17.93 -0.44 18.13
CA GLN A 391 -18.75 -1.60 18.49
C GLN A 391 -18.76 -2.67 17.40
N SER A 392 -18.27 -2.37 16.20
CA SER A 392 -18.12 -3.34 15.13
C SER A 392 -16.87 -4.19 15.36
N PRO A 393 -16.79 -5.36 14.70
CA PRO A 393 -15.59 -6.18 14.78
C PRO A 393 -14.33 -5.40 14.38
N GLN A 394 -13.28 -5.52 15.19
CA GLN A 394 -11.99 -4.91 14.95
C GLN A 394 -10.92 -5.99 14.86
N TYR A 395 -9.94 -5.77 14.00
CA TYR A 395 -8.87 -6.72 13.67
C TYR A 395 -7.54 -6.02 13.73
N TYR A 396 -6.63 -6.64 14.44
CA TYR A 396 -5.27 -6.18 14.63
C TYR A 396 -4.32 -7.30 14.27
N VAL A 397 -3.17 -6.89 13.77
CA VAL A 397 -2.15 -7.79 13.26
C VAL A 397 -0.81 -7.27 13.72
N MET A 398 0.01 -8.13 14.31
CA MET A 398 1.44 -7.89 14.50
C MET A 398 2.22 -9.02 13.84
N TRP A 399 3.38 -8.70 13.27
CA TRP A 399 4.25 -9.72 12.68
C TRP A 399 5.73 -9.42 12.92
N ASP A 400 6.57 -10.45 12.78
CA ASP A 400 8.01 -10.30 12.94
C ASP A 400 8.64 -9.59 11.74
N MET A 401 8.81 -8.27 11.89
CA MET A 401 9.45 -7.39 10.90
C MET A 401 10.92 -7.74 10.60
N ARG A 402 11.53 -8.67 11.35
CA ARG A 402 12.90 -9.18 11.08
C ARG A 402 12.93 -10.20 9.95
N SER A 403 11.78 -10.68 9.49
CA SER A 403 11.72 -11.65 8.41
C SER A 403 12.41 -11.13 7.14
N PRO A 404 13.24 -11.94 6.47
CA PRO A 404 13.89 -11.55 5.22
C PRO A 404 12.92 -11.42 4.04
N ILE A 405 11.68 -11.89 4.19
CA ILE A 405 10.63 -11.79 3.17
C ILE A 405 9.69 -10.66 3.55
N ALA A 406 9.72 -9.58 2.76
CA ALA A 406 8.73 -8.52 2.85
C ALA A 406 7.37 -9.07 2.39
N PHE A 407 6.38 -9.09 3.27
CA PHE A 407 5.03 -9.57 2.98
C PHE A 407 4.02 -8.50 3.38
N GLU A 408 3.72 -7.56 2.46
CA GLU A 408 2.85 -6.42 2.79
C GLU A 408 1.35 -6.77 2.77
N ARG A 409 0.97 -8.04 2.54
CA ARG A 409 -0.45 -8.48 2.49
C ARG A 409 -1.25 -8.25 3.75
N MET A 410 -0.64 -8.09 4.92
CA MET A 410 -1.42 -8.14 6.17
C MET A 410 -1.93 -6.76 6.61
N GLU A 411 -2.55 -6.06 5.66
CA GLU A 411 -3.19 -4.75 5.78
C GLU A 411 -4.56 -4.82 5.07
N TRP A 412 -5.75 -4.47 5.59
CA TRP A 412 -6.28 -3.93 6.85
C TRP A 412 -7.78 -4.35 6.98
N ILE A 413 -8.36 -4.18 8.19
CA ILE A 413 -9.80 -4.13 8.56
C ILE A 413 -10.64 -5.42 8.48
N TYR A 414 -10.18 -6.46 7.82
CA TYR A 414 -10.99 -7.67 7.66
C TYR A 414 -10.24 -8.88 8.19
N PRO A 415 -10.95 -9.89 8.74
CA PRO A 415 -10.29 -11.10 9.18
C PRO A 415 -9.46 -11.62 8.01
N TYR A 416 -8.31 -12.24 8.31
CA TYR A 416 -7.42 -12.93 7.37
C TYR A 416 -8.12 -13.93 6.42
N ILE A 417 -9.41 -14.14 6.65
CA ILE A 417 -10.29 -15.20 6.23
C ILE A 417 -11.56 -14.52 5.70
N LYS A 418 -11.49 -13.96 4.49
CA LYS A 418 -12.66 -13.51 3.71
C LYS A 418 -13.17 -14.67 2.82
N VAL A 419 -13.21 -15.89 3.37
CA VAL A 419 -13.49 -17.12 2.59
C VAL A 419 -14.89 -17.12 1.99
N GLU A 420 -15.84 -16.41 2.61
CA GLU A 420 -17.21 -16.22 2.07
C GLU A 420 -17.25 -15.41 0.78
N SER A 421 -16.21 -14.61 0.53
CA SER A 421 -15.96 -13.92 -0.74
C SER A 421 -14.88 -14.61 -1.59
N GLY A 422 -14.37 -15.77 -1.16
CA GLY A 422 -13.27 -16.51 -1.80
C GLY A 422 -11.87 -15.92 -1.59
N LEU A 423 -11.69 -15.07 -0.57
CA LEU A 423 -10.49 -14.24 -0.35
C LEU A 423 -9.79 -14.57 0.96
N GLY A 424 -8.46 -14.44 0.99
CA GLY A 424 -7.66 -14.60 2.20
C GLY A 424 -7.01 -15.98 2.34
N LEU A 425 -6.17 -16.10 3.36
CA LEU A 425 -5.46 -17.34 3.67
C LEU A 425 -6.41 -18.28 4.42
N VAL A 426 -6.45 -19.54 4.04
CA VAL A 426 -7.11 -20.58 4.85
C VAL A 426 -6.30 -20.81 6.13
N GLU A 427 -6.91 -21.35 7.18
CA GLU A 427 -6.18 -21.60 8.45
C GLU A 427 -4.93 -22.47 8.24
N SER A 428 -5.02 -23.45 7.34
CA SER A 428 -3.89 -24.31 6.96
C SER A 428 -2.75 -23.58 6.25
N ASP A 429 -2.96 -22.36 5.79
CA ASP A 429 -1.93 -21.51 5.18
C ASP A 429 -1.14 -20.70 6.21
N LEU A 430 -1.72 -20.44 7.39
CA LEU A 430 -1.08 -19.62 8.42
C LEU A 430 0.24 -20.23 8.91
N SER A 431 0.31 -21.56 9.01
CA SER A 431 1.52 -22.29 9.37
C SER A 431 2.60 -22.27 8.28
N LYS A 432 2.26 -21.91 7.05
CA LYS A 432 3.19 -21.84 5.90
C LYS A 432 3.83 -20.45 5.75
N LEU A 433 3.39 -19.47 6.54
CA LEU A 433 3.94 -18.12 6.51
C LEU A 433 5.40 -18.11 7.00
N PRO A 434 6.31 -17.38 6.33
CA PRO A 434 7.75 -17.40 6.59
C PRO A 434 8.15 -16.47 7.75
N PHE A 435 7.18 -16.00 8.51
CA PHE A 435 7.38 -15.10 9.64
C PHE A 435 6.37 -15.44 10.73
N HIS A 436 6.76 -15.15 11.97
CA HIS A 436 5.83 -15.23 13.08
C HIS A 436 4.85 -14.07 13.05
N PHE A 437 3.59 -14.34 13.36
CA PHE A 437 2.57 -13.31 13.45
C PHE A 437 1.56 -13.61 14.55
N VAL A 438 0.85 -12.57 14.98
CA VAL A 438 -0.33 -12.66 15.83
C VAL A 438 -1.39 -11.75 15.23
N GLY A 439 -2.53 -12.34 14.86
CA GLY A 439 -3.75 -11.60 14.60
C GLY A 439 -4.71 -11.75 15.76
N PHE A 440 -5.36 -10.68 16.17
CA PHE A 440 -6.26 -10.66 17.31
C PHE A 440 -7.32 -9.57 17.15
N GLY A 441 -8.36 -9.62 17.98
CA GLY A 441 -9.41 -8.60 17.97
C GLY A 441 -10.68 -9.07 18.65
N PHE A 442 -11.80 -8.46 18.27
CA PHE A 442 -13.08 -8.65 18.93
C PHE A 442 -14.26 -8.73 17.95
N TYR A 443 -15.31 -9.46 18.33
CA TYR A 443 -16.57 -9.66 17.63
C TYR A 443 -17.76 -9.36 18.54
N ALA A 444 -18.65 -8.46 18.14
CA ALA A 444 -19.81 -8.12 18.96
C ALA A 444 -20.78 -9.29 19.23
N THR A 445 -20.89 -10.28 18.34
CA THR A 445 -21.75 -11.47 18.52
C THR A 445 -21.33 -12.59 17.55
N PRO A 446 -20.97 -13.80 18.04
CA PRO A 446 -20.63 -14.95 17.20
C PRO A 446 -21.77 -15.37 16.25
N ASP A 447 -23.03 -15.24 16.69
CA ASP A 447 -24.22 -15.66 15.92
C ASP A 447 -24.51 -14.77 14.70
N LYS A 448 -23.91 -13.56 14.68
CA LYS A 448 -23.96 -12.66 13.52
C LYS A 448 -22.75 -12.82 12.62
N LEU A 449 -21.80 -13.67 12.99
CA LEU A 449 -20.76 -14.07 12.05
C LEU A 449 -21.39 -14.99 11.02
N PRO A 450 -21.24 -14.70 9.73
CA PRO A 450 -21.65 -15.65 8.71
C PRO A 450 -20.99 -17.03 8.97
N HIS A 451 -21.76 -18.08 8.67
CA HIS A 451 -21.56 -19.44 9.22
C HIS A 451 -20.20 -20.07 8.89
N LEU A 452 -19.50 -19.53 7.87
CA LEU A 452 -18.14 -19.92 7.55
C LEU A 452 -17.15 -19.32 8.54
N GLN A 453 -17.25 -18.03 8.89
CA GLN A 453 -16.35 -17.40 9.86
C GLN A 453 -16.32 -18.16 11.19
N GLN A 454 -17.46 -18.67 11.66
CA GLN A 454 -17.58 -19.44 12.90
C GLN A 454 -16.71 -20.72 12.96
N SER A 455 -16.31 -21.30 11.82
CA SER A 455 -15.49 -22.53 11.79
C SER A 455 -13.99 -22.29 11.91
N TYR A 456 -13.53 -21.04 11.76
CA TYR A 456 -12.11 -20.67 11.72
C TYR A 456 -11.57 -20.15 13.04
N PHE A 457 -12.43 -19.96 14.03
CA PHE A 457 -11.98 -19.54 15.35
C PHE A 457 -11.88 -20.77 16.25
N ARG A 458 -10.82 -20.76 17.07
CA ARG A 458 -10.71 -21.57 18.28
C ARG A 458 -12.00 -21.42 19.08
N ARG A 459 -12.89 -22.42 19.00
CA ARG A 459 -14.22 -22.38 19.65
C ARG A 459 -14.08 -22.12 21.15
N ASP A 460 -13.04 -22.66 21.78
CA ASP A 460 -12.67 -22.42 23.17
C ASP A 460 -12.46 -20.94 23.53
N LEU A 461 -12.08 -20.09 22.57
CA LEU A 461 -11.85 -18.65 22.79
C LEU A 461 -13.03 -17.78 22.33
N VAL A 462 -13.84 -18.25 21.37
CA VAL A 462 -15.07 -17.56 20.93
C VAL A 462 -16.19 -17.72 21.95
N ASP A 463 -16.25 -18.89 22.59
CA ASP A 463 -17.28 -19.23 23.57
C ASP A 463 -17.07 -18.52 24.93
N GLU A 464 -15.85 -18.00 25.20
CA GLU A 464 -15.51 -17.27 26.44
C GLU A 464 -15.63 -15.74 26.33
N GLY A 465 -16.21 -15.25 25.23
CA GLY A 465 -16.58 -13.86 25.04
C GLY A 465 -15.78 -13.18 23.95
N SER A 466 -16.38 -13.11 22.75
CA SER A 466 -16.11 -12.13 21.69
C SER A 466 -14.66 -11.89 21.20
N PHE A 467 -13.62 -12.42 21.84
CA PHE A 467 -12.22 -12.23 21.52
C PHE A 467 -11.72 -13.36 20.62
N PHE A 468 -10.92 -13.02 19.62
CA PHE A 468 -10.26 -14.01 18.78
C PHE A 468 -8.75 -13.79 18.76
N LEU A 469 -8.02 -14.87 18.48
CA LEU A 469 -6.58 -14.89 18.39
C LEU A 469 -6.13 -15.97 17.40
N TYR A 470 -5.26 -15.61 16.47
CA TYR A 470 -4.64 -16.52 15.50
C TYR A 470 -3.16 -16.23 15.39
N THR A 471 -2.38 -17.29 15.31
CA THR A 471 -0.92 -17.20 15.31
C THR A 471 -0.32 -18.51 14.84
N ASN A 472 0.85 -18.44 14.19
CA ASN A 472 1.71 -19.59 13.92
C ASN A 472 2.84 -19.74 14.96
N LEU A 473 2.72 -19.04 16.09
CA LEU A 473 3.70 -18.97 17.15
C LEU A 473 3.07 -19.40 18.47
N ARG A 474 3.79 -20.18 19.28
CA ARG A 474 3.36 -20.45 20.65
C ARG A 474 3.54 -19.20 21.51
N LEU A 475 2.44 -18.56 21.90
CA LEU A 475 2.48 -17.33 22.68
C LEU A 475 2.62 -17.58 24.18
N ASN A 476 3.22 -16.61 24.86
CA ASN A 476 3.21 -16.52 26.32
C ASN A 476 1.78 -16.20 26.81
N SER A 477 1.33 -16.84 27.90
CA SER A 477 0.03 -16.53 28.52
C SER A 477 -0.10 -15.06 28.88
N SER A 478 0.98 -14.41 29.34
CA SER A 478 0.97 -12.97 29.63
C SER A 478 0.66 -12.10 28.41
N LEU A 479 1.06 -12.53 27.21
CA LEU A 479 0.71 -11.82 25.97
C LEU A 479 -0.78 -12.01 25.65
N ILE A 480 -1.27 -13.25 25.76
CA ILE A 480 -2.67 -13.57 25.50
C ILE A 480 -3.58 -12.78 26.43
N ASP A 481 -3.27 -12.73 27.72
CA ASP A 481 -4.02 -11.99 28.73
C ASP A 481 -4.03 -10.49 28.45
N GLU A 482 -2.89 -9.91 28.05
CA GLU A 482 -2.79 -8.50 27.71
C GLU A 482 -3.58 -8.16 26.43
N LEU A 483 -3.51 -9.00 25.39
CA LEU A 483 -4.28 -8.80 24.16
C LEU A 483 -5.78 -8.90 24.41
N ARG A 484 -6.21 -9.86 25.24
CA ARG A 484 -7.61 -10.00 25.64
C ARG A 484 -8.07 -8.80 26.48
N SER A 485 -7.25 -8.36 27.43
CA SER A 485 -7.53 -7.16 28.24
C SER A 485 -7.64 -5.91 27.36
N LEU A 486 -6.72 -5.73 26.42
CA LEU A 486 -6.75 -4.61 25.46
C LEU A 486 -7.99 -4.66 24.58
N SER A 487 -8.33 -5.81 23.99
CA SER A 487 -9.55 -5.95 23.18
C SER A 487 -10.79 -5.62 23.98
N SER A 488 -10.88 -6.07 25.24
CA SER A 488 -12.00 -5.74 26.14
C SER A 488 -12.03 -4.25 26.44
N TYR A 489 -10.89 -3.65 26.78
CA TYR A 489 -10.74 -2.22 27.05
C TYR A 489 -11.20 -1.31 25.91
N LEU A 490 -10.94 -1.73 24.66
CA LEU A 490 -11.41 -1.01 23.46
C LEU A 490 -12.94 -1.06 23.27
N HIS A 491 -13.63 -2.01 23.90
CA HIS A 491 -15.07 -2.27 23.74
C HIS A 491 -15.91 -2.02 25.02
N GLU A 492 -15.27 -1.79 26.18
CA GLU A 492 -15.93 -1.61 27.49
C GLU A 492 -16.67 -0.27 27.65
N ASP A 493 -16.22 0.79 26.97
CA ASP A 493 -16.71 2.17 27.20
C ASP A 493 -17.52 2.70 25.99
N LYS A 494 -18.79 3.04 26.24
CA LYS A 494 -19.71 3.56 25.22
C LYS A 494 -19.55 5.06 24.97
N SER A 495 -18.80 5.80 25.80
CA SER A 495 -18.65 7.24 25.62
C SER A 495 -17.59 7.54 24.55
N LEU A 496 -18.03 7.93 23.35
CA LEU A 496 -17.18 8.22 22.20
C LEU A 496 -16.21 9.41 22.42
N SER A 497 -16.52 10.30 23.37
CA SER A 497 -15.67 11.42 23.78
C SER A 497 -14.38 10.97 24.46
N SER A 498 -14.33 9.74 25.00
CA SER A 498 -13.19 9.22 25.74
C SER A 498 -12.01 8.80 24.86
N GLN A 499 -12.20 8.55 23.55
CA GLN A 499 -11.11 8.03 22.71
C GLN A 499 -9.99 9.04 22.45
N TYR A 500 -10.23 10.32 22.74
CA TYR A 500 -9.23 11.39 22.67
C TYR A 500 -8.73 11.84 24.04
N ASP A 501 -9.18 11.17 25.11
CA ASP A 501 -8.67 11.46 26.45
C ASP A 501 -7.17 11.11 26.50
N ARG A 502 -6.39 12.02 27.08
CA ARG A 502 -4.94 11.87 27.15
C ARG A 502 -4.55 10.67 27.99
N ALA A 503 -5.26 10.40 29.09
CA ALA A 503 -4.95 9.24 29.94
C ALA A 503 -5.25 7.93 29.21
N PHE A 504 -6.39 7.86 28.50
CA PHE A 504 -6.71 6.74 27.61
C PHE A 504 -5.63 6.49 26.55
N LEU A 505 -5.20 7.54 25.83
CA LEU A 505 -4.21 7.41 24.76
C LEU A 505 -2.84 6.97 25.26
N GLU A 506 -2.39 7.47 26.42
CA GLU A 506 -1.15 7.00 27.03
C GLU A 506 -1.26 5.55 27.51
N ASP A 507 -2.40 5.15 28.09
CA ASP A 507 -2.62 3.74 28.47
C ASP A 507 -2.60 2.81 27.26
N LEU A 508 -3.26 3.20 26.15
CA LEU A 508 -3.21 2.45 24.90
C LEU A 508 -1.78 2.26 24.38
N ILE A 509 -0.97 3.32 24.40
CA ILE A 509 0.43 3.25 23.95
C ILE A 509 1.23 2.33 24.86
N ASN A 510 1.07 2.43 26.19
CA ASN A 510 1.76 1.58 27.14
C ASN A 510 1.40 0.09 26.95
N ARG A 511 0.12 -0.20 26.73
CA ARG A 511 -0.36 -1.56 26.44
C ARG A 511 0.19 -2.09 25.13
N TYR A 512 0.20 -1.26 24.08
CA TYR A 512 0.83 -1.60 22.81
C TYR A 512 2.31 -1.96 22.99
N GLU A 513 3.09 -1.12 23.68
CA GLU A 513 4.51 -1.37 23.91
C GLU A 513 4.76 -2.65 24.71
N LYS A 514 3.92 -2.92 25.72
CA LYS A 514 3.95 -4.16 26.49
C LYS A 514 3.66 -5.38 25.61
N CYS A 515 2.61 -5.34 24.79
CA CYS A 515 2.26 -6.42 23.86
C CYS A 515 3.39 -6.70 22.86
N ILE A 516 3.96 -5.66 22.26
CA ILE A 516 5.07 -5.79 21.30
C ILE A 516 6.30 -6.38 21.98
N GLY A 517 6.65 -5.94 23.19
CA GLY A 517 7.75 -6.52 23.96
C GLY A 517 7.55 -8.02 24.23
N LEU A 518 6.35 -8.41 24.66
CA LEU A 518 6.01 -9.82 24.91
C LEU A 518 5.97 -10.67 23.62
N PHE A 519 5.53 -10.09 22.50
CA PHE A 519 5.57 -10.74 21.19
C PHE A 519 7.01 -11.02 20.74
N PHE A 520 7.91 -10.04 20.85
CA PHE A 520 9.32 -10.23 20.50
C PHE A 520 9.99 -11.32 21.35
N VAL A 521 9.70 -11.37 22.66
CA VAL A 521 10.18 -12.46 23.53
C VAL A 521 9.68 -13.82 23.03
N SER A 522 8.42 -13.91 22.60
CA SER A 522 7.83 -15.14 22.07
C SER A 522 8.53 -15.56 20.76
N CYS A 523 8.78 -14.62 19.83
CA CYS A 523 9.50 -14.87 18.59
C CYS A 523 10.94 -15.34 18.84
N CYS A 524 11.67 -14.70 19.74
CA CYS A 524 13.05 -15.09 20.08
C CYS A 524 13.11 -16.50 20.69
N LYS A 525 12.13 -16.85 21.55
CA LYS A 525 12.04 -18.20 22.12
C LYS A 525 11.80 -19.25 21.05
N ALA A 526 10.91 -18.99 20.08
CA ALA A 526 10.68 -19.92 18.98
C ALA A 526 11.91 -20.10 18.08
N ALA A 527 12.62 -19.01 17.79
CA ALA A 527 13.88 -19.08 17.03
C ALA A 527 14.95 -19.91 17.75
N TYR A 528 15.02 -19.84 19.09
CA TYR A 528 15.95 -20.64 19.88
C TYR A 528 15.61 -22.14 19.85
N VAL A 529 14.34 -22.51 20.00
CA VAL A 529 13.89 -23.91 19.93
C VAL A 529 14.21 -24.51 18.57
N ALA A 530 13.97 -23.76 17.47
CA ALA A 530 14.28 -24.21 16.12
C ALA A 530 15.79 -24.41 15.82
N ILE A 531 16.68 -23.96 16.70
CA ILE A 531 18.14 -24.19 16.60
C ILE A 531 18.55 -25.43 17.40
N GLU A 532 17.81 -25.78 18.46
CA GLU A 532 18.08 -26.96 19.29
C GLU A 532 17.59 -28.26 18.65
N ASP A 533 16.50 -28.18 17.88
CA ASP A 533 15.97 -29.24 17.02
C ASP A 533 16.79 -29.38 15.72
#